data_AF-A0A9D1YAN6-F1
#
_entry.id   AF-A0A9D1YAN6-F1
#
_cell.length_a   1.000
_cell.length_b   1.000
_cell.length_c   1.000
_cell.angle_alpha   90.00
_cell.angle_beta   90.00
_cell.angle_gamma   90.00
#
_symmetry.space_group_name_H-M   'P 1'
#
loop_
_entity.id
_entity.type
_entity.pdbx_description
1 polymer ?
#
loop_
_entity_poly.entity_id
_entity_poly.type
_entity_poly.pdbx_seq_one_letter_code
_entity_poly.pdbx_strand_id
1 'polypeptide(L)'
;MKTIRWLLALSLLLSLCACSAPKESETSAPAPTGYVGAQELAQAVLDSQAGGEGLSELTGEVRTAYLTDVCNILEGTWTEAAVYTADGVDARELILLRLSQKGDGEAVVQALEEHRQSRLGDFYGYAPQEAERLENALVMELDGYAALLVCEDVEAARSALEGALGGETAAPTSVPTPTPTSTPVPTPTLTPEPTPALDISAFVPFHPPGEYDMSLYDTTAIQQAWASGDESGLSEKDAAILAVCRELFDEHITDGMSDFEKELALHDALVRRGSYDAAVYDANTPHGRPDNTNPYGFLVEGYGICLGYATSFQLLMDLAGVECITVVGASLDSTQDHAWNMVCLEGEWYCVDPTWNDPTAWADVPEEDWDWCHHRYFNCTSEYMRESNHQWDYANVPEATATRFFWDGNGPLPQ
;
A
#
# COMPACT_ATOMS: atom_id res chain seq x y z
N MET A 1 -40.51 64.18 -29.87
CA MET A 1 -41.16 65.21 -29.04
C MET A 1 -40.72 65.02 -27.59
N LYS A 2 -40.15 66.09 -27.00
CA LYS A 2 -40.06 66.40 -25.55
C LYS A 2 -39.20 65.46 -24.68
N THR A 3 -37.92 65.78 -24.43
CA THR A 3 -37.33 66.73 -23.43
C THR A 3 -36.99 66.02 -22.09
N ILE A 4 -35.72 65.74 -21.78
CA ILE A 4 -34.68 66.61 -21.16
C ILE A 4 -34.88 66.84 -19.65
N ARG A 5 -33.96 66.30 -18.81
CA ARG A 5 -33.05 66.98 -17.84
C ARG A 5 -32.44 65.93 -16.87
N TRP A 6 -31.14 65.61 -16.91
CA TRP A 6 -29.94 66.35 -16.41
C TRP A 6 -30.02 66.60 -14.89
N LEU A 7 -29.07 66.22 -14.01
CA LEU A 7 -27.64 66.59 -13.89
C LEU A 7 -27.03 65.71 -12.75
N LEU A 8 -25.83 65.11 -12.90
CA LEU A 8 -24.48 65.58 -12.43
C LEU A 8 -24.35 65.59 -10.89
N ALA A 9 -23.26 65.23 -10.21
CA ALA A 9 -21.84 64.96 -10.49
C ALA A 9 -21.32 64.15 -9.26
N LEU A 10 -20.11 63.62 -9.11
CA LEU A 10 -18.79 64.13 -9.46
C LEU A 10 -17.78 62.99 -9.20
N SER A 11 -16.88 62.80 -10.15
CA SER A 11 -15.65 62.02 -10.10
C SER A 11 -14.70 62.47 -8.97
N LEU A 12 -13.88 61.55 -8.44
CA LEU A 12 -12.45 61.82 -8.27
C LEU A 12 -11.65 60.50 -8.16
N LEU A 13 -10.75 60.30 -9.13
CA LEU A 13 -9.60 59.41 -9.04
C LEU A 13 -8.55 60.02 -8.11
N LEU A 14 -7.94 59.21 -7.24
CA LEU A 14 -6.61 59.46 -6.70
C LEU A 14 -5.91 58.13 -6.43
N SER A 15 -4.75 57.99 -7.06
CA SER A 15 -3.81 56.88 -6.98
C SER A 15 -2.85 57.01 -5.78
N LEU A 16 -2.32 55.86 -5.36
CA LEU A 16 -1.06 55.61 -4.63
C LEU A 16 -1.01 55.96 -3.14
N CYS A 17 -0.88 54.94 -2.28
CA CYS A 17 0.43 54.52 -1.74
C CYS A 17 0.25 53.34 -0.77
N ALA A 18 1.22 52.43 -0.82
CA ALA A 18 1.38 51.28 0.04
C ALA A 18 1.52 51.68 1.52
N CYS A 19 0.92 50.87 2.41
CA CYS A 19 1.46 50.50 3.71
C CYS A 19 0.88 49.13 4.07
N SER A 20 1.76 48.14 4.14
CA SER A 20 1.54 46.84 4.75
C SER A 20 1.07 47.00 6.20
N ALA A 21 -0.11 46.46 6.50
CA ALA A 21 -0.55 46.18 7.86
C ALA A 21 -0.52 44.65 8.07
N PRO A 22 -0.02 44.15 9.21
CA PRO A 22 0.03 42.71 9.47
C PRO A 22 -1.40 42.18 9.61
N LYS A 23 -1.67 41.02 8.99
CA LYS A 23 -2.87 40.23 9.24
C LYS A 23 -2.92 39.95 10.75
N GLU A 24 -3.90 40.56 11.42
CA GLU A 24 -4.26 40.22 12.79
C GLU A 24 -4.64 38.75 12.83
N SER A 25 -4.05 38.02 13.78
CA SER A 25 -4.42 36.66 14.14
C SER A 25 -5.89 36.65 14.52
N GLU A 26 -6.67 35.77 13.89
CA GLU A 26 -8.01 35.44 14.37
C GLU A 26 -7.92 34.93 15.81
N THR A 27 -8.29 35.80 16.75
CA THR A 27 -8.50 35.42 18.15
C THR A 27 -9.76 34.57 18.21
N SER A 28 -9.60 33.27 18.47
CA SER A 28 -10.69 32.34 18.73
C SER A 28 -11.54 32.83 19.90
N ALA A 29 -12.86 32.63 19.80
CA ALA A 29 -13.78 32.89 20.89
C ALA A 29 -13.35 32.11 22.15
N PRO A 30 -13.55 32.64 23.37
CA PRO A 30 -13.21 31.92 24.59
C PRO A 30 -14.00 30.61 24.64
N ALA A 31 -13.27 29.52 24.86
CA ALA A 31 -13.85 28.19 24.93
C ALA A 31 -14.96 28.11 26.00
N PRO A 32 -16.06 27.38 25.73
CA PRO A 32 -17.15 27.24 26.69
C PRO A 32 -16.69 26.51 27.96
N THR A 33 -17.37 26.78 29.08
CA THR A 33 -17.05 26.16 30.38
C THR A 33 -17.19 24.63 30.29
N GLY A 34 -16.12 23.89 30.62
CA GLY A 34 -16.06 22.42 30.46
C GLY A 34 -15.52 21.95 29.11
N TYR A 35 -15.03 22.87 28.27
CA TYR A 35 -14.26 22.52 27.08
C TYR A 35 -12.88 21.98 27.46
N VAL A 36 -12.52 20.86 26.83
CA VAL A 36 -11.19 20.26 26.87
C VAL A 36 -10.77 20.06 25.42
N GLY A 37 -9.61 20.60 25.03
CA GLY A 37 -9.17 20.50 23.63
C GLY A 37 -8.77 19.07 23.26
N ALA A 38 -8.88 18.70 21.98
CA ALA A 38 -8.48 17.36 21.51
C ALA A 38 -7.02 17.01 21.90
N GLN A 39 -6.12 18.01 21.87
CA GLN A 39 -4.74 17.86 22.30
C GLN A 39 -4.58 17.55 23.79
N GLU A 40 -5.38 18.20 24.63
CA GLU A 40 -5.34 18.02 26.08
C GLU A 40 -5.86 16.62 26.47
N LEU A 41 -6.88 16.15 25.77
CA LEU A 41 -7.39 14.78 25.87
C LEU A 41 -6.35 13.74 25.43
N ALA A 42 -5.69 13.96 24.29
CA ALA A 42 -4.62 13.08 23.83
C ALA A 42 -3.45 13.05 24.81
N GLN A 43 -3.07 14.18 25.41
CA GLN A 43 -2.02 14.22 26.42
C GLN A 43 -2.40 13.46 27.70
N ALA A 44 -3.66 13.56 28.15
CA ALA A 44 -4.13 12.77 29.29
C ALA A 44 -4.03 11.26 29.03
N VAL A 45 -4.31 10.82 27.79
CA VAL A 45 -4.10 9.44 27.37
C VAL A 45 -2.61 9.08 27.38
N LEU A 46 -1.74 9.89 26.76
CA LEU A 46 -0.29 9.63 26.73
C LEU A 46 0.32 9.53 28.14
N ASP A 47 -0.07 10.43 29.06
CA ASP A 47 0.41 10.46 30.44
C ASP A 47 -0.05 9.23 31.26
N SER A 48 -1.15 8.59 30.84
CA SER A 48 -1.64 7.36 31.47
C SER A 48 -0.82 6.11 31.10
N GLN A 49 -0.02 6.18 30.03
CA GLN A 49 0.72 5.04 29.50
C GLN A 49 2.13 4.95 30.10
N ALA A 50 2.55 3.75 30.51
CA ALA A 50 3.91 3.52 30.98
C ALA A 50 4.89 3.50 29.80
N GLY A 51 5.61 4.60 29.56
CA GLY A 51 6.63 4.68 28.51
C GLY A 51 6.09 5.11 27.14
N GLY A 52 5.45 6.28 27.07
CA GLY A 52 4.99 6.91 25.81
C GLY A 52 6.09 7.33 24.83
N GLU A 53 7.26 6.70 24.88
CA GLU A 53 8.34 6.88 23.92
C GLU A 53 7.97 6.16 22.61
N GLY A 54 8.17 6.84 21.47
CA GLY A 54 7.99 6.26 20.13
C GLY A 54 6.74 6.73 19.37
N LEU A 55 5.87 7.55 19.96
CA LEU A 55 4.76 8.20 19.25
C LEU A 55 5.14 9.62 18.80
N SER A 56 4.91 9.90 17.52
CA SER A 56 5.14 11.22 16.89
C SER A 56 3.81 11.89 16.58
N GLU A 57 3.70 13.18 16.91
CA GLU A 57 2.50 13.98 16.58
C GLU A 57 2.46 14.30 15.09
N LEU A 58 1.34 13.99 14.43
CA LEU A 58 1.04 14.51 13.09
C LEU A 58 0.41 15.89 13.21
N THR A 59 0.92 16.86 12.45
CA THR A 59 0.47 18.26 12.51
C THR A 59 0.11 18.81 11.13
N GLY A 60 -0.67 19.90 11.11
CA GLY A 60 -0.97 20.65 9.90
C GLY A 60 -1.62 19.81 8.80
N GLU A 61 -1.15 19.98 7.56
CA GLU A 61 -1.67 19.30 6.37
C GLU A 61 -1.45 17.79 6.41
N VAL A 62 -0.35 17.32 7.00
CA VAL A 62 -0.05 15.87 7.13
C VAL A 62 -1.10 15.19 8.00
N ARG A 63 -1.48 15.81 9.12
CA ARG A 63 -2.57 15.29 9.96
C ARG A 63 -3.90 15.26 9.20
N THR A 64 -4.22 16.32 8.47
CA THR A 64 -5.47 16.39 7.70
C THR A 64 -5.52 15.29 6.63
N ALA A 65 -4.45 15.15 5.84
CA ALA A 65 -4.34 14.11 4.82
C ALA A 65 -4.40 12.71 5.42
N TYR A 66 -3.76 12.47 6.56
CA TYR A 66 -3.86 11.20 7.26
C TYR A 66 -5.31 10.87 7.64
N LEU A 67 -6.05 11.83 8.21
CA LEU A 67 -7.44 11.62 8.59
C LEU A 67 -8.37 11.42 7.39
N THR A 68 -8.18 12.16 6.30
CA THR A 68 -9.07 12.09 5.13
C THR A 68 -8.74 10.94 4.20
N ASP A 69 -7.45 10.71 3.94
CA ASP A 69 -7.00 9.84 2.85
C ASP A 69 -6.65 8.45 3.36
N VAL A 70 -6.15 8.34 4.62
CA VAL A 70 -5.81 7.05 5.25
C VAL A 70 -6.97 6.55 6.09
N CYS A 71 -7.50 7.38 7.00
CA CYS A 71 -8.60 6.97 7.88
C CYS A 71 -9.99 7.13 7.24
N ASN A 72 -10.09 7.68 6.03
CA ASN A 72 -11.34 7.93 5.31
C ASN A 72 -12.37 8.79 6.08
N ILE A 73 -11.90 9.74 6.90
CA ILE A 73 -12.76 10.62 7.71
C ILE A 73 -13.09 11.88 6.92
N LEU A 74 -14.37 12.05 6.59
CA LEU A 74 -14.85 13.18 5.79
C LEU A 74 -14.50 14.54 6.41
N GLU A 75 -13.88 15.43 5.63
CA GLU A 75 -13.57 16.79 6.04
C GLU A 75 -14.85 17.56 6.44
N GLY A 76 -14.78 18.31 7.55
CA GLY A 76 -15.92 19.08 8.08
C GLY A 76 -16.77 18.33 9.11
N THR A 77 -16.57 17.02 9.31
CA THR A 77 -17.19 16.25 10.41
C THR A 77 -16.50 16.44 11.77
N TRP A 78 -15.32 17.05 11.78
CA TRP A 78 -14.55 17.39 12.96
C TRP A 78 -14.02 18.83 12.91
N THR A 79 -13.77 19.41 14.09
CA THR A 79 -13.28 20.79 14.27
C THR A 79 -11.87 20.87 14.84
N GLU A 80 -11.46 19.86 15.61
CA GLU A 80 -10.13 19.73 16.20
C GLU A 80 -9.69 18.27 16.14
N ALA A 81 -8.39 18.05 15.97
CA ALA A 81 -7.81 16.72 15.90
C ALA A 81 -6.43 16.69 16.55
N ALA A 82 -6.18 15.64 17.32
CA ALA A 82 -4.86 15.26 17.81
C ALA A 82 -4.58 13.83 17.32
N VAL A 83 -3.47 13.66 16.59
CA VAL A 83 -3.09 12.38 15.98
C VAL A 83 -1.65 12.08 16.31
N TYR A 84 -1.40 10.90 16.85
CA TYR A 84 -0.07 10.40 17.18
C TYR A 84 0.10 9.02 16.59
N THR A 85 1.19 8.79 15.87
CA THR A 85 1.50 7.50 15.24
C THR A 85 2.90 7.07 15.64
N ALA A 86 3.10 5.77 15.79
CA ALA A 86 4.44 5.21 15.87
C ALA A 86 4.99 4.96 14.46
N ASP A 87 6.31 4.91 14.34
CA ASP A 87 6.98 4.63 13.08
C ASP A 87 7.34 3.14 12.97
N GLY A 88 7.45 2.63 11.75
CA GLY A 88 7.83 1.24 11.49
C GLY A 88 6.72 0.25 11.86
N VAL A 89 7.10 -0.84 12.52
CA VAL A 89 6.22 -1.99 12.82
C VAL A 89 5.37 -1.83 14.08
N ASP A 90 5.37 -0.65 14.68
CA ASP A 90 4.63 -0.36 15.91
C ASP A 90 3.24 0.16 15.54
N ALA A 91 2.20 -0.61 15.88
CA ALA A 91 0.82 -0.27 15.60
C ALA A 91 0.27 0.82 16.51
N ARG A 92 1.00 1.27 17.54
CA ARG A 92 0.51 2.28 18.48
C ARG A 92 0.12 3.55 17.73
N GLU A 93 -1.08 4.01 18.05
CA GLU A 93 -1.74 5.11 17.38
C GLU A 93 -2.80 5.69 18.31
N LEU A 94 -2.88 7.02 18.36
CA LEU A 94 -3.93 7.73 19.07
C LEU A 94 -4.55 8.75 18.12
N ILE A 95 -5.86 8.64 17.89
CA ILE A 95 -6.64 9.64 17.17
C ILE A 95 -7.72 10.16 18.10
N LEU A 96 -7.70 11.46 18.39
CA LEU A 96 -8.74 12.17 19.15
C LEU A 96 -9.34 13.27 18.29
N LEU A 97 -10.65 13.22 18.09
CA LEU A 97 -11.40 14.13 17.24
C LEU A 97 -12.49 14.82 18.02
N ARG A 98 -12.61 16.14 17.86
CA ARG A 98 -13.78 16.90 18.29
C ARG A 98 -14.78 17.00 17.15
N LEU A 99 -15.97 16.46 17.34
CA LEU A 99 -17.00 16.42 16.31
C LEU A 99 -17.56 17.83 16.03
N SER A 100 -17.85 18.14 14.77
CA SER A 100 -18.44 19.42 14.36
C SER A 100 -19.87 19.58 14.87
N GLN A 101 -20.60 18.47 14.93
CA GLN A 101 -21.97 18.39 15.44
C GLN A 101 -22.26 16.98 15.96
N LYS A 102 -23.27 16.87 16.82
CA LYS A 102 -23.68 15.60 17.44
C LYS A 102 -24.06 14.50 16.44
N GLY A 103 -24.46 14.87 15.22
CA GLY A 103 -24.86 13.91 14.18
C GLY A 103 -23.70 13.24 13.45
N ASP A 104 -22.46 13.72 13.61
CA ASP A 104 -21.32 13.21 12.85
C ASP A 104 -20.66 11.97 13.50
N GLY A 105 -20.96 11.70 14.78
CA GLY A 105 -20.27 10.70 15.59
C GLY A 105 -20.30 9.29 15.00
N GLU A 106 -21.47 8.84 14.54
CA GLU A 106 -21.65 7.50 13.96
C GLU A 106 -20.74 7.27 12.74
N ALA A 107 -20.69 8.23 11.81
CA ALA A 107 -19.88 8.14 10.61
C ALA A 107 -18.37 8.19 10.90
N VAL A 108 -17.96 9.06 11.83
CA VAL A 108 -16.55 9.17 12.24
C VAL A 108 -16.08 7.92 12.97
N VAL A 109 -16.89 7.37 13.88
CA VAL A 109 -16.57 6.11 14.56
C VAL A 109 -16.51 4.94 13.60
N GLN A 110 -17.40 4.86 12.62
CA GLN A 110 -17.35 3.83 11.58
C GLN A 110 -16.04 3.91 10.79
N ALA A 111 -15.65 5.10 10.34
CA ALA A 111 -14.40 5.29 9.60
C ALA A 111 -13.16 4.91 10.44
N LEU A 112 -13.13 5.26 11.72
CA LEU A 112 -12.07 4.85 12.65
C LEU A 112 -12.02 3.33 12.86
N GLU A 113 -13.17 2.66 12.91
CA GLU A 113 -13.24 1.20 13.03
C GLU A 113 -12.80 0.50 11.74
N GLU A 114 -13.16 1.03 10.57
CA GLU A 114 -12.69 0.55 9.27
C GLU A 114 -11.16 0.72 9.15
N HIS A 115 -10.62 1.87 9.57
CA HIS A 115 -9.16 2.10 9.67
C HIS A 115 -8.49 1.11 10.63
N ARG A 116 -9.04 0.91 11.84
CA ARG A 116 -8.52 -0.07 12.81
C ARG A 116 -8.51 -1.49 12.23
N GLN A 117 -9.56 -1.88 11.50
CA GLN A 117 -9.68 -3.19 10.87
C GLN A 117 -8.73 -3.36 9.69
N SER A 118 -8.55 -2.31 8.87
CA SER A 118 -7.54 -2.28 7.81
C SER A 118 -6.14 -2.47 8.41
N ARG A 119 -5.81 -1.67 9.42
CA ARG A 119 -4.54 -1.78 10.16
C ARG A 119 -4.39 -3.15 10.82
N LEU A 120 -5.45 -3.70 11.41
CA LEU A 120 -5.42 -5.06 11.95
C LEU A 120 -5.04 -6.07 10.86
N GLY A 121 -5.63 -5.93 9.67
CA GLY A 121 -5.24 -6.69 8.49
C GLY A 121 -3.76 -6.55 8.15
N ASP A 122 -3.20 -5.34 8.22
CA ASP A 122 -1.78 -5.06 7.95
C ASP A 122 -0.83 -5.78 8.93
N PHE A 123 -1.26 -6.06 10.17
CA PHE A 123 -0.43 -6.76 11.16
C PHE A 123 -0.80 -8.24 11.38
N TYR A 124 -1.97 -8.68 10.89
CA TYR A 124 -2.49 -10.02 11.13
C TYR A 124 -1.56 -11.08 10.51
N GLY A 125 -0.94 -11.91 11.34
CA GLY A 125 0.04 -12.91 10.92
C GLY A 125 1.47 -12.40 10.72
N TYR A 126 1.68 -11.08 10.63
CA TYR A 126 2.96 -10.41 10.45
C TYR A 126 3.61 -9.96 11.77
N ALA A 127 2.89 -9.19 12.58
CA ALA A 127 3.30 -8.78 13.92
C ALA A 127 2.18 -9.11 14.91
N PRO A 128 2.08 -10.36 15.39
CA PRO A 128 0.92 -10.82 16.15
C PRO A 128 0.61 -10.03 17.42
N GLN A 129 1.63 -9.45 18.06
CA GLN A 129 1.46 -8.57 19.23
C GLN A 129 0.82 -7.23 18.85
N GLU A 130 1.10 -6.75 17.65
CA GLU A 130 0.57 -5.51 17.08
C GLU A 130 -0.85 -5.72 16.54
N ALA A 131 -1.09 -6.87 15.90
CA ALA A 131 -2.42 -7.33 15.55
C ALA A 131 -3.29 -7.51 16.80
N GLU A 132 -2.78 -8.20 17.84
CA GLU A 132 -3.48 -8.33 19.13
C GLU A 132 -3.71 -6.96 19.77
N ARG A 133 -2.75 -6.03 19.66
CA ARG A 133 -2.93 -4.64 20.13
C ARG A 133 -4.06 -3.94 19.39
N LEU A 134 -4.19 -4.13 18.08
CA LEU A 134 -5.27 -3.58 17.27
C LEU A 134 -6.61 -4.29 17.53
N GLU A 135 -6.63 -5.60 17.77
CA GLU A 135 -7.84 -6.33 18.20
C GLU A 135 -8.38 -5.81 19.54
N ASN A 136 -7.47 -5.45 20.45
CA ASN A 136 -7.81 -4.91 21.77
C ASN A 136 -7.96 -3.39 21.79
N ALA A 137 -7.69 -2.70 20.67
CA ALA A 137 -7.79 -1.25 20.59
C ALA A 137 -9.24 -0.78 20.73
N LEU A 138 -9.41 0.44 21.25
CA LEU A 138 -10.74 1.00 21.49
C LEU A 138 -11.08 2.06 20.45
N VAL A 139 -12.21 1.87 19.78
CA VAL A 139 -12.91 2.93 19.04
C VAL A 139 -14.16 3.32 19.82
N MET A 140 -14.35 4.61 20.08
CA MET A 140 -15.49 5.07 20.88
C MET A 140 -15.99 6.47 20.52
N GLU A 141 -17.30 6.67 20.73
CA GLU A 141 -17.94 7.99 20.78
C GLU A 141 -18.05 8.45 22.25
N LEU A 142 -17.69 9.70 22.49
CA LEU A 142 -17.85 10.43 23.76
C LEU A 142 -18.68 11.69 23.49
N ASP A 143 -19.12 12.40 24.53
CA ASP A 143 -19.97 13.59 24.36
C ASP A 143 -19.26 14.71 23.56
N GLY A 144 -19.51 14.73 22.25
CA GLY A 144 -18.89 15.66 21.31
C GLY A 144 -17.52 15.23 20.76
N TYR A 145 -17.06 14.01 21.03
CA TYR A 145 -15.76 13.50 20.58
C TYR A 145 -15.83 12.08 20.01
N ALA A 146 -14.86 11.72 19.19
CA ALA A 146 -14.58 10.36 18.77
C ALA A 146 -13.10 10.04 18.99
N ALA A 147 -12.80 8.78 19.30
CA ALA A 147 -11.43 8.35 19.59
C ALA A 147 -11.12 6.97 19.01
N LEU A 148 -9.88 6.79 18.52
CA LEU A 148 -9.22 5.50 18.33
C LEU A 148 -7.99 5.46 19.25
N LEU A 149 -7.91 4.43 20.09
CA LEU A 149 -6.85 4.24 21.08
C LEU A 149 -6.18 2.87 20.85
N VAL A 150 -5.04 2.88 20.15
CA VAL A 150 -4.16 1.72 19.98
C VAL A 150 -2.97 1.91 20.92
N CYS A 151 -3.07 1.40 22.14
CA CYS A 151 -2.07 1.60 23.20
C CYS A 151 -1.94 0.37 24.10
N GLU A 152 -0.95 0.39 24.99
CA GLU A 152 -0.62 -0.73 25.88
C GLU A 152 -1.71 -1.01 26.93
N ASP A 153 -2.26 0.04 27.55
CA ASP A 153 -3.31 -0.08 28.56
C ASP A 153 -4.52 0.76 28.17
N VAL A 154 -5.43 0.12 27.42
CA VAL A 154 -6.65 0.74 26.88
C VAL A 154 -7.66 1.13 27.97
N GLU A 155 -7.68 0.43 29.10
CA GLU A 155 -8.55 0.75 30.23
C GLU A 155 -8.05 1.98 31.00
N ALA A 156 -6.73 2.08 31.21
CA ALA A 156 -6.11 3.29 31.76
C ALA A 156 -6.31 4.49 30.84
N ALA A 157 -6.14 4.30 29.52
CA ALA A 157 -6.36 5.33 28.51
C ALA A 157 -7.82 5.83 28.53
N ARG A 158 -8.79 4.92 28.52
CA ARG A 158 -10.22 5.24 28.63
C ARG A 158 -10.52 6.01 29.92
N SER A 159 -10.03 5.53 31.05
CA SER A 159 -10.26 6.16 32.36
C SER A 159 -9.65 7.57 32.44
N ALA A 160 -8.46 7.77 31.89
CA ALA A 160 -7.82 9.08 31.80
C ALA A 160 -8.60 10.05 30.90
N LEU A 161 -9.12 9.56 29.78
CA LEU A 161 -9.93 10.33 28.84
C LEU A 161 -11.28 10.75 29.47
N GLU A 162 -11.99 9.82 30.09
CA GLU A 162 -13.24 10.10 30.82
C GLU A 162 -13.00 11.01 32.03
N GLY A 163 -11.88 10.84 32.74
CA GLY A 163 -11.45 11.69 33.85
C GLY A 163 -11.12 13.11 33.42
N ALA A 164 -10.41 13.29 32.30
CA ALA A 164 -10.11 14.61 31.73
C ALA A 164 -11.39 15.34 31.30
N LEU A 165 -12.34 14.64 30.69
CA LEU A 165 -13.67 15.18 30.35
C LEU A 165 -14.52 15.48 31.60
N GLY A 166 -14.35 14.70 32.67
CA GLY A 166 -15.04 14.84 33.96
C GLY A 166 -14.40 15.83 34.95
N GLY A 167 -13.17 16.26 34.72
CA GLY A 167 -12.41 17.20 35.55
C GLY A 167 -11.52 16.59 36.65
N GLU A 168 -11.15 15.31 36.60
CA GLU A 168 -10.25 14.65 37.56
C GLU A 168 -8.96 14.12 36.88
N THR A 169 -7.80 14.68 37.22
CA THR A 169 -6.48 14.22 36.74
C THR A 169 -5.87 13.17 37.68
N ALA A 170 -5.51 11.99 37.16
CA ALA A 170 -4.78 10.95 37.90
C ALA A 170 -3.24 11.13 37.81
N ALA A 171 -2.52 10.80 38.89
CA ALA A 171 -1.07 11.03 39.07
C ALA A 171 -0.19 9.87 38.54
N PRO A 172 1.09 10.11 38.15
CA PRO A 172 1.91 9.11 37.47
C PRO A 172 2.69 8.21 38.44
N THR A 173 2.94 6.96 38.03
CA THR A 173 3.71 5.97 38.80
C THR A 173 5.05 5.64 38.11
N SER A 174 6.14 5.99 38.80
CA SER A 174 7.58 5.65 38.72
C SER A 174 8.19 4.84 37.53
N VAL A 175 9.26 5.45 36.96
CA VAL A 175 10.25 4.97 35.96
C VAL A 175 11.45 4.25 36.62
N PRO A 176 12.12 3.25 35.98
CA PRO A 176 13.45 2.80 36.35
C PRO A 176 14.59 3.45 35.53
N THR A 177 15.71 3.67 36.21
CA THR A 177 16.94 4.43 35.88
C THR A 177 17.74 3.97 34.63
N PRO A 178 18.37 4.88 33.86
CA PRO A 178 19.26 4.53 32.74
C PRO A 178 20.73 4.30 33.17
N THR A 179 21.44 3.46 32.41
CA THR A 179 22.90 3.18 32.53
C THR A 179 23.66 3.92 31.41
N PRO A 180 24.92 4.39 31.59
CA PRO A 180 25.41 5.57 30.89
C PRO A 180 26.01 5.30 29.50
N THR A 181 25.93 6.37 28.71
CA THR A 181 26.43 6.67 27.36
C THR A 181 27.90 6.29 27.09
N SER A 182 28.15 5.67 25.93
CA SER A 182 29.47 5.57 25.30
C SER A 182 29.67 6.65 24.23
N THR A 183 30.86 7.26 24.27
CA THR A 183 31.41 8.34 23.42
C THR A 183 31.57 7.92 21.95
N PRO A 184 31.51 8.84 20.95
CA PRO A 184 31.54 8.48 19.53
C PRO A 184 32.95 8.10 19.04
N VAL A 185 33.00 7.09 18.16
CA VAL A 185 34.19 6.62 17.43
C VAL A 185 34.11 7.16 15.99
N PRO A 186 35.22 7.58 15.34
CA PRO A 186 35.17 8.27 14.06
C PRO A 186 34.82 7.33 12.90
N THR A 187 34.11 7.88 11.92
CA THR A 187 33.67 7.27 10.67
C THR A 187 34.82 6.60 9.90
N PRO A 188 34.74 5.28 9.58
CA PRO A 188 35.60 4.67 8.58
C PRO A 188 34.93 4.66 7.20
N THR A 189 35.79 4.77 6.19
CA THR A 189 35.52 4.76 4.76
C THR A 189 34.81 3.47 4.31
N LEU A 190 33.75 3.63 3.51
CA LEU A 190 32.90 2.56 2.97
C LEU A 190 33.72 1.54 2.16
N THR A 191 33.75 0.31 2.67
CA THR A 191 33.93 -0.93 1.91
C THR A 191 32.54 -1.58 1.90
N PRO A 192 32.05 -2.21 0.80
CA PRO A 192 30.71 -2.77 0.77
C PRO A 192 30.56 -3.81 1.89
N GLU A 193 29.70 -3.53 2.85
CA GLU A 193 29.29 -4.49 3.88
C GLU A 193 28.50 -5.62 3.21
N PRO A 194 28.68 -6.88 3.64
CA PRO A 194 27.77 -7.94 3.24
C PRO A 194 26.37 -7.61 3.77
N THR A 195 25.37 -7.67 2.90
CA THR A 195 23.95 -7.53 3.25
C THR A 195 23.65 -8.41 4.47
N PRO A 196 23.10 -7.86 5.57
CA PRO A 196 22.70 -8.69 6.71
C PRO A 196 21.73 -9.77 6.21
N ALA A 197 21.97 -11.01 6.62
CA ALA A 197 21.13 -12.14 6.21
C ALA A 197 19.69 -11.88 6.69
N LEU A 198 18.73 -12.02 5.78
CA LEU A 198 17.29 -11.90 6.06
C LEU A 198 16.93 -12.86 7.21
N ASP A 199 16.34 -12.32 8.29
CA ASP A 199 15.86 -13.13 9.40
C ASP A 199 14.50 -13.73 9.04
N ILE A 200 14.53 -14.97 8.57
CA ILE A 200 13.34 -15.70 8.13
C ILE A 200 12.64 -16.48 9.25
N SER A 201 13.07 -16.31 10.51
CA SER A 201 12.61 -17.15 11.63
C SER A 201 11.13 -16.98 11.99
N ALA A 202 10.55 -15.82 11.66
CA ALA A 202 9.14 -15.52 11.84
C ALA A 202 8.28 -15.84 10.60
N PHE A 203 8.89 -16.18 9.46
CA PHE A 203 8.15 -16.39 8.22
C PHE A 203 7.49 -17.78 8.20
N VAL A 204 6.35 -17.87 7.52
CA VAL A 204 5.76 -19.18 7.20
C VAL A 204 6.78 -19.96 6.36
N PRO A 205 7.25 -21.14 6.81
CA PRO A 205 8.25 -21.90 6.08
C PRO A 205 7.74 -22.30 4.72
N PHE A 206 8.54 -22.04 3.69
CA PHE A 206 8.24 -22.54 2.35
C PHE A 206 8.47 -24.04 2.27
N HIS A 207 7.40 -24.76 1.97
CA HIS A 207 7.43 -26.18 1.64
C HIS A 207 6.77 -26.37 0.28
N PRO A 208 7.51 -26.74 -0.78
CA PRO A 208 6.93 -26.92 -2.11
C PRO A 208 5.75 -27.90 -2.06
N PRO A 209 4.52 -27.46 -2.41
CA PRO A 209 3.33 -28.31 -2.38
C PRO A 209 3.42 -29.48 -3.36
N GLY A 210 3.90 -29.23 -4.58
CA GLY A 210 4.14 -30.25 -5.59
C GLY A 210 2.85 -30.84 -6.18
N GLU A 211 1.82 -30.02 -6.31
CA GLU A 211 0.56 -30.32 -7.00
C GLU A 211 0.73 -30.29 -8.53
N TYR A 212 1.56 -29.36 -9.04
CA TYR A 212 1.84 -29.16 -10.45
C TYR A 212 3.34 -29.30 -10.78
N ASP A 213 3.63 -29.56 -12.05
CA ASP A 213 5.00 -29.43 -12.55
C ASP A 213 5.34 -27.95 -12.74
N MET A 214 6.09 -27.39 -11.77
CA MET A 214 6.51 -26.00 -11.75
C MET A 214 7.80 -25.74 -12.55
N SER A 215 8.13 -26.60 -13.50
CA SER A 215 9.28 -26.43 -14.40
C SER A 215 9.07 -25.23 -15.33
N LEU A 216 10.06 -24.34 -15.36
CA LEU A 216 10.02 -23.16 -16.23
C LEU A 216 10.15 -23.53 -17.71
N TYR A 217 9.37 -22.87 -18.55
CA TYR A 217 9.48 -22.99 -20.01
C TYR A 217 10.80 -22.37 -20.49
N ASP A 218 11.55 -23.09 -21.34
CA ASP A 218 12.80 -22.57 -21.90
C ASP A 218 12.49 -21.60 -23.06
N THR A 219 12.66 -20.30 -22.80
CA THR A 219 12.41 -19.24 -23.78
C THR A 219 13.65 -18.86 -24.58
N THR A 220 14.78 -19.56 -24.43
CA THR A 220 16.06 -19.20 -25.05
C THR A 220 15.97 -19.04 -26.57
N ALA A 221 15.26 -19.97 -27.24
CA ALA A 221 15.10 -19.93 -28.69
C ALA A 221 14.29 -18.70 -29.14
N ILE A 222 13.24 -18.35 -28.40
CA ILE A 222 12.40 -17.17 -28.66
C ILE A 222 13.23 -15.90 -28.54
N GLN A 223 14.00 -15.75 -27.46
CA GLN A 223 14.86 -14.57 -27.24
C GLN A 223 15.93 -14.43 -28.32
N GLN A 224 16.54 -15.55 -28.76
CA GLN A 224 17.51 -15.55 -29.86
C GLN A 224 16.88 -15.15 -31.20
N ALA A 225 15.69 -15.65 -31.51
CA ALA A 225 14.95 -15.29 -32.72
C ALA A 225 14.48 -13.82 -32.69
N TRP A 226 14.07 -13.32 -31.52
CA TRP A 226 13.75 -11.91 -31.32
C TRP A 226 14.95 -11.00 -31.64
N ALA A 227 16.11 -11.29 -31.04
CA ALA A 227 17.31 -10.48 -31.20
C ALA A 227 17.91 -10.54 -32.62
N SER A 228 17.84 -11.71 -33.27
CA SER A 228 18.44 -11.92 -34.60
C SER A 228 17.50 -11.63 -35.77
N GLY A 229 16.18 -11.70 -35.55
CA GLY A 229 15.17 -11.73 -36.61
C GLY A 229 15.10 -13.05 -37.39
N ASP A 230 15.85 -14.08 -37.00
CA ASP A 230 15.83 -15.40 -37.63
C ASP A 230 14.94 -16.37 -36.84
N GLU A 231 13.79 -16.69 -37.42
CA GLU A 231 12.77 -17.57 -36.81
C GLU A 231 12.88 -19.02 -37.31
N SER A 232 13.85 -19.33 -38.18
CA SER A 232 13.95 -20.64 -38.85
C SER A 232 14.25 -21.82 -37.92
N GLY A 233 14.76 -21.55 -36.72
CA GLY A 233 15.07 -22.55 -35.70
C GLY A 233 13.96 -22.80 -34.68
N LEU A 234 12.83 -22.08 -34.76
CA LEU A 234 11.76 -22.17 -33.76
C LEU A 234 10.89 -23.40 -33.93
N SER A 235 10.39 -23.93 -32.81
CA SER A 235 9.27 -24.87 -32.85
C SER A 235 7.98 -24.15 -33.26
N GLU A 236 6.93 -24.89 -33.62
CA GLU A 236 5.62 -24.31 -33.95
C GLU A 236 5.06 -23.47 -32.78
N LYS A 237 5.23 -23.94 -31.54
CA LYS A 237 4.80 -23.22 -30.35
C LYS A 237 5.63 -21.96 -30.10
N ASP A 238 6.95 -22.05 -30.22
CA ASP A 238 7.83 -20.88 -30.04
C ASP A 238 7.56 -19.80 -31.08
N ALA A 239 7.32 -20.20 -32.34
CA ALA A 239 6.96 -19.27 -33.42
C ALA A 239 5.62 -18.57 -33.15
N ALA A 240 4.63 -19.30 -32.63
CA ALA A 240 3.34 -18.72 -32.24
C ALA A 240 3.47 -17.76 -31.06
N ILE A 241 4.24 -18.12 -30.03
CA ILE A 241 4.54 -17.23 -28.90
C ILE A 241 5.24 -15.96 -29.40
N LEU A 242 6.27 -16.11 -30.24
CA LEU A 242 7.04 -14.97 -30.76
C LEU A 242 6.15 -14.03 -31.58
N ALA A 243 5.26 -14.57 -32.42
CA ALA A 243 4.32 -13.76 -33.20
C ALA A 243 3.43 -12.90 -32.29
N VAL A 244 2.88 -13.49 -31.23
CA VAL A 244 2.09 -12.75 -30.23
C VAL A 244 2.93 -11.70 -29.50
N CYS A 245 4.17 -12.03 -29.11
CA CYS A 245 5.04 -11.05 -28.46
C CYS A 245 5.30 -9.84 -29.37
N ARG A 246 5.50 -10.06 -30.68
CA ARG A 246 5.65 -8.96 -31.65
C ARG A 246 4.40 -8.09 -31.73
N GLU A 247 3.21 -8.70 -31.77
CA GLU A 247 1.94 -7.95 -31.76
C GLU A 247 1.82 -7.07 -30.51
N LEU A 248 2.09 -7.61 -29.32
CA LEU A 248 2.03 -6.85 -28.07
C LEU A 248 3.03 -5.70 -28.05
N PHE A 249 4.24 -5.90 -28.56
CA PHE A 249 5.25 -4.83 -28.63
C PHE A 249 4.87 -3.75 -29.63
N ASP A 250 4.37 -4.12 -30.81
CA ASP A 250 3.92 -3.16 -31.83
C ASP A 250 2.74 -2.31 -31.33
N GLU A 251 1.88 -2.87 -30.48
CA GLU A 251 0.69 -2.19 -29.94
C GLU A 251 0.99 -1.33 -28.71
N HIS A 252 1.89 -1.78 -27.81
CA HIS A 252 2.03 -1.21 -26.48
C HIS A 252 3.39 -0.56 -26.21
N ILE A 253 4.43 -0.88 -26.96
CA ILE A 253 5.79 -0.36 -26.72
C ILE A 253 6.15 0.71 -27.75
N THR A 254 6.67 1.85 -27.27
CA THR A 254 7.14 2.94 -28.12
C THR A 254 8.55 3.38 -27.75
N ASP A 255 9.24 4.01 -28.71
CA ASP A 255 10.59 4.53 -28.50
C ASP A 255 10.62 5.55 -27.35
N GLY A 256 11.54 5.35 -26.41
CA GLY A 256 11.80 6.30 -25.31
C GLY A 256 11.08 6.01 -24.00
N MET A 257 10.25 4.96 -23.93
CA MET A 257 9.69 4.47 -22.66
C MET A 257 10.80 4.05 -21.69
N SER A 258 10.66 4.47 -20.44
CA SER A 258 11.41 3.95 -19.29
C SER A 258 11.07 2.47 -19.04
N ASP A 259 11.89 1.79 -18.23
CA ASP A 259 11.65 0.39 -17.92
C ASP A 259 10.35 0.18 -17.13
N PHE A 260 10.00 1.11 -16.23
CA PHE A 260 8.70 1.14 -15.55
C PHE A 260 7.53 1.29 -16.54
N GLU A 261 7.65 2.21 -17.52
CA GLU A 261 6.58 2.40 -18.51
C GLU A 261 6.39 1.17 -19.41
N LYS A 262 7.48 0.49 -19.78
CA LYS A 262 7.39 -0.78 -20.53
C LYS A 262 6.77 -1.89 -19.69
N GLU A 263 7.18 -2.00 -18.43
CA GLU A 263 6.63 -2.97 -17.49
C GLU A 263 5.13 -2.79 -17.35
N LEU A 264 4.68 -1.58 -17.00
CA LEU A 264 3.26 -1.28 -16.83
C LEU A 264 2.47 -1.57 -18.11
N ALA A 265 2.95 -1.13 -19.28
CA ALA A 265 2.25 -1.34 -20.54
C ALA A 265 2.10 -2.83 -20.90
N LEU A 266 3.14 -3.64 -20.67
CA LEU A 266 3.13 -5.07 -20.98
C LEU A 266 2.40 -5.89 -19.92
N HIS A 267 2.48 -5.51 -18.65
CA HIS A 267 1.66 -6.05 -17.57
C HIS A 267 0.17 -5.90 -17.91
N ASP A 268 -0.24 -4.68 -18.25
CA ASP A 268 -1.62 -4.33 -18.59
C ASP A 268 -2.17 -5.05 -19.81
N ALA A 269 -1.31 -5.24 -20.81
CA ALA A 269 -1.65 -6.01 -22.00
C ALA A 269 -1.77 -7.51 -21.68
N LEU A 270 -0.91 -8.04 -20.80
CA LEU A 270 -0.90 -9.44 -20.39
C LEU A 270 -2.18 -9.80 -19.62
N VAL A 271 -2.54 -9.04 -18.57
CA VAL A 271 -3.72 -9.33 -17.74
C VAL A 271 -5.04 -9.23 -18.50
N ARG A 272 -5.10 -8.40 -19.55
CA ARG A 272 -6.30 -8.28 -20.41
C ARG A 272 -6.38 -9.32 -21.53
N ARG A 273 -5.29 -10.06 -21.78
CA ARG A 273 -5.19 -10.98 -22.91
C ARG A 273 -5.80 -12.35 -22.64
N GLY A 274 -5.59 -12.87 -21.43
CA GLY A 274 -5.97 -14.22 -21.04
C GLY A 274 -6.88 -14.22 -19.83
N SER A 275 -7.25 -15.42 -19.39
CA SER A 275 -8.02 -15.64 -18.16
C SER A 275 -7.52 -16.87 -17.42
N TYR A 276 -7.78 -16.92 -16.13
CA TYR A 276 -7.34 -18.05 -15.31
C TYR A 276 -7.97 -19.36 -15.81
N ASP A 277 -7.18 -20.43 -15.86
CA ASP A 277 -7.66 -21.72 -16.32
C ASP A 277 -8.52 -22.44 -15.28
N ALA A 278 -9.77 -22.01 -15.15
CA ALA A 278 -10.73 -22.55 -14.20
C ALA A 278 -11.02 -24.05 -14.38
N ALA A 279 -10.56 -24.67 -15.48
CA ALA A 279 -10.67 -26.12 -15.69
C ALA A 279 -9.94 -26.93 -14.61
N VAL A 280 -8.93 -26.37 -13.92
CA VAL A 280 -8.26 -27.02 -12.79
C VAL A 280 -9.19 -27.32 -11.62
N TYR A 281 -10.31 -26.60 -11.49
CA TYR A 281 -11.32 -26.85 -10.46
C TYR A 281 -12.32 -27.95 -10.84
N ASP A 282 -12.32 -28.42 -12.09
CA ASP A 282 -13.12 -29.57 -12.50
C ASP A 282 -12.40 -30.87 -12.12
N ALA A 283 -13.09 -31.71 -11.34
CA ALA A 283 -12.58 -33.01 -10.90
C ALA A 283 -12.16 -33.95 -12.06
N ASN A 284 -12.64 -33.71 -13.29
CA ASN A 284 -12.28 -34.48 -14.47
C ASN A 284 -11.03 -33.95 -15.19
N THR A 285 -10.63 -32.70 -14.92
CA THR A 285 -9.45 -32.03 -15.50
C THR A 285 -8.62 -31.35 -14.40
N PRO A 286 -8.15 -32.08 -13.38
CA PRO A 286 -7.46 -31.49 -12.21
C PRO A 286 -6.13 -30.79 -12.54
N HIS A 287 -5.60 -31.00 -13.75
CA HIS A 287 -4.40 -30.31 -14.26
C HIS A 287 -4.74 -29.21 -15.29
N GLY A 288 -6.02 -28.95 -15.51
CA GLY A 288 -6.53 -27.96 -16.45
C GLY A 288 -6.33 -28.35 -17.92
N ARG A 289 -6.34 -27.33 -18.78
CA ARG A 289 -6.15 -27.44 -20.23
C ARG A 289 -4.67 -27.61 -20.60
N PRO A 290 -4.36 -28.18 -21.78
CA PRO A 290 -2.97 -28.33 -22.23
C PRO A 290 -2.22 -26.99 -22.23
N ASP A 291 -0.95 -27.01 -21.85
CA ASP A 291 -0.06 -25.85 -21.89
C ASP A 291 -0.42 -24.67 -20.96
N ASN A 292 -1.39 -24.84 -20.05
CA ASN A 292 -1.81 -23.80 -19.10
C ASN A 292 -0.70 -23.35 -18.12
N THR A 293 0.42 -24.05 -18.03
CA THR A 293 1.58 -23.71 -17.21
C THR A 293 2.68 -22.95 -17.96
N ASN A 294 2.50 -22.59 -19.23
CA ASN A 294 3.56 -21.98 -20.05
C ASN A 294 3.07 -20.84 -20.97
N PRO A 295 3.99 -20.10 -21.61
CA PRO A 295 3.61 -18.95 -22.43
C PRO A 295 2.77 -19.29 -23.66
N TYR A 296 2.83 -20.53 -24.18
CA TYR A 296 1.97 -20.92 -25.29
C TYR A 296 0.50 -20.94 -24.86
N GLY A 297 0.17 -21.60 -23.75
CA GLY A 297 -1.20 -21.61 -23.24
C GLY A 297 -1.71 -20.20 -22.97
N PHE A 298 -0.91 -19.38 -22.29
CA PHE A 298 -1.37 -18.05 -21.90
C PHE A 298 -1.44 -17.08 -23.08
N LEU A 299 -0.33 -16.87 -23.80
CA LEU A 299 -0.26 -15.86 -24.86
C LEU A 299 -0.96 -16.28 -26.15
N VAL A 300 -0.95 -17.57 -26.50
CA VAL A 300 -1.53 -18.04 -27.78
C VAL A 300 -2.97 -18.51 -27.59
N GLU A 301 -3.22 -19.34 -26.58
CA GLU A 301 -4.54 -19.94 -26.36
C GLU A 301 -5.46 -19.09 -25.44
N GLY A 302 -4.90 -18.08 -24.77
CA GLY A 302 -5.66 -17.14 -23.94
C GLY A 302 -6.02 -17.69 -22.55
N TYR A 303 -5.29 -18.69 -22.05
CA TYR A 303 -5.53 -19.22 -20.72
C TYR A 303 -4.28 -19.75 -20.03
N GLY A 304 -4.22 -19.63 -18.70
CA GLY A 304 -3.14 -20.21 -17.93
C GLY A 304 -3.48 -20.32 -16.45
N ILE A 305 -2.66 -21.06 -15.71
CA ILE A 305 -2.56 -20.93 -14.26
C ILE A 305 -1.35 -20.07 -13.91
N CYS A 306 -1.08 -19.85 -12.63
CA CYS A 306 -0.04 -18.95 -12.12
C CYS A 306 1.31 -19.03 -12.86
N LEU A 307 1.81 -20.25 -13.14
CA LEU A 307 3.06 -20.41 -13.89
C LEU A 307 2.99 -19.91 -15.34
N GLY A 308 1.86 -20.10 -16.01
CA GLY A 308 1.64 -19.61 -17.37
C GLY A 308 1.62 -18.08 -17.44
N TYR A 309 1.02 -17.41 -16.46
CA TYR A 309 1.08 -15.94 -16.32
C TYR A 309 2.52 -15.49 -16.06
N ALA A 310 3.16 -16.05 -15.03
CA ALA A 310 4.45 -15.57 -14.57
C ALA A 310 5.56 -15.75 -15.61
N THR A 311 5.57 -16.89 -16.30
CA THR A 311 6.55 -17.15 -17.38
C THR A 311 6.28 -16.33 -18.63
N SER A 312 5.01 -15.99 -18.92
CA SER A 312 4.67 -15.07 -20.00
C SER A 312 5.13 -13.65 -19.70
N PHE A 313 4.89 -13.19 -18.46
CA PHE A 313 5.33 -11.86 -18.03
C PHE A 313 6.86 -11.76 -18.06
N GLN A 314 7.58 -12.75 -17.52
CA GLN A 314 9.05 -12.77 -17.59
C GLN A 314 9.54 -12.72 -19.04
N LEU A 315 8.94 -13.50 -19.95
CA LEU A 315 9.31 -13.44 -21.37
C LEU A 315 9.12 -12.02 -21.94
N LEU A 316 7.99 -11.37 -21.67
CA LEU A 316 7.76 -9.99 -22.15
C LEU A 316 8.81 -9.01 -21.59
N MET A 317 9.19 -9.15 -20.31
CA MET A 317 10.23 -8.33 -19.69
C MET A 317 11.61 -8.59 -20.30
N ASP A 318 11.98 -9.85 -20.52
CA ASP A 318 13.23 -10.25 -21.18
C ASP A 318 13.34 -9.62 -22.58
N LEU A 319 12.25 -9.65 -23.37
CA LEU A 319 12.20 -9.06 -24.70
C LEU A 319 12.24 -7.51 -24.67
N ALA A 320 11.75 -6.90 -23.59
CA ALA A 320 11.79 -5.45 -23.35
C ALA A 320 13.15 -4.97 -22.80
N GLY A 321 14.02 -5.91 -22.42
CA GLY A 321 15.31 -5.63 -21.79
C GLY A 321 15.18 -5.18 -20.33
N VAL A 322 14.09 -5.52 -19.66
CA VAL A 322 13.83 -5.23 -18.24
C VAL A 322 14.15 -6.50 -17.45
N GLU A 323 15.04 -6.41 -16.45
CA GLU A 323 15.44 -7.57 -15.67
C GLU A 323 14.27 -8.07 -14.82
N CYS A 324 13.89 -9.34 -15.03
CA CYS A 324 12.75 -9.98 -14.37
C CYS A 324 13.06 -11.45 -14.11
N ILE A 325 12.59 -11.96 -12.96
CA ILE A 325 12.67 -13.38 -12.60
C ILE A 325 11.28 -13.92 -12.28
N THR A 326 11.02 -15.18 -12.64
CA THR A 326 9.89 -15.94 -12.11
C THR A 326 10.26 -16.51 -10.75
N VAL A 327 9.44 -16.23 -9.74
CA VAL A 327 9.52 -16.85 -8.42
C VAL A 327 8.57 -18.05 -8.40
N VAL A 328 9.13 -19.25 -8.27
CA VAL A 328 8.34 -20.46 -8.00
C VAL A 328 8.21 -20.60 -6.49
N GLY A 329 6.97 -20.55 -6.01
CA GLY A 329 6.66 -20.55 -4.59
C GLY A 329 5.37 -21.30 -4.30
N ALA A 330 4.70 -20.87 -3.24
CA ALA A 330 3.44 -21.41 -2.79
C ALA A 330 2.55 -20.30 -2.24
N SER A 331 1.28 -20.64 -2.04
CA SER A 331 0.32 -19.83 -1.31
C SER A 331 -0.44 -20.65 -0.26
N LEU A 332 -1.22 -19.95 0.56
CA LEU A 332 -2.10 -20.55 1.56
C LEU A 332 -1.35 -21.46 2.54
N ASP A 333 -0.41 -20.89 3.28
CA ASP A 333 0.44 -21.60 4.25
C ASP A 333 1.25 -22.73 3.62
N SER A 334 1.79 -22.49 2.42
CA SER A 334 2.50 -23.50 1.61
C SER A 334 1.68 -24.76 1.31
N THR A 335 0.39 -24.60 1.05
CA THR A 335 -0.49 -25.73 0.68
C THR A 335 -0.86 -25.76 -0.80
N GLN A 336 -0.72 -24.66 -1.54
CA GLN A 336 -0.98 -24.61 -3.00
C GLN A 336 0.21 -24.06 -3.76
N ASP A 337 0.58 -24.70 -4.86
CA ASP A 337 1.67 -24.18 -5.71
C ASP A 337 1.29 -22.79 -6.25
N HIS A 338 2.26 -21.89 -6.29
CA HIS A 338 2.05 -20.56 -6.84
C HIS A 338 3.30 -20.06 -7.58
N ALA A 339 3.11 -19.12 -8.50
CA ALA A 339 4.20 -18.47 -9.21
C ALA A 339 3.85 -17.03 -9.56
N TRP A 340 4.82 -16.15 -9.40
CA TRP A 340 4.74 -14.72 -9.68
C TRP A 340 6.11 -14.23 -10.15
N ASN A 341 6.32 -12.91 -10.21
CA ASN A 341 7.53 -12.32 -10.73
C ASN A 341 8.18 -11.34 -9.75
N MET A 342 9.48 -11.10 -9.96
CA MET A 342 10.15 -9.92 -9.45
C MET A 342 10.83 -9.18 -10.58
N VAL A 343 10.66 -7.86 -10.61
CA VAL A 343 11.20 -6.96 -11.63
C VAL A 343 12.21 -6.02 -10.99
N CYS A 344 13.35 -5.81 -11.65
CA CYS A 344 14.39 -4.89 -11.21
C CYS A 344 14.27 -3.57 -11.99
N LEU A 345 13.86 -2.52 -11.29
CA LEU A 345 13.71 -1.17 -11.84
C LEU A 345 14.72 -0.24 -11.18
N GLU A 346 15.55 0.39 -12.00
CA GLU A 346 16.61 1.30 -11.54
C GLU A 346 17.56 0.67 -10.48
N GLY A 347 17.72 -0.66 -10.49
CA GLY A 347 18.59 -1.41 -9.59
C GLY A 347 17.91 -1.90 -8.30
N GLU A 348 16.62 -1.65 -8.12
CA GLU A 348 15.83 -2.10 -6.97
C GLU A 348 14.80 -3.15 -7.40
N TRP A 349 14.56 -4.14 -6.55
CA TRP A 349 13.60 -5.21 -6.82
C TRP A 349 12.19 -4.86 -6.35
N TYR A 350 11.20 -5.27 -7.15
CA TYR A 350 9.77 -5.14 -6.91
C TYR A 350 9.09 -6.47 -7.19
N CYS A 351 8.07 -6.84 -6.42
CA CYS A 351 7.25 -8.02 -6.66
C CYS A 351 6.06 -7.68 -7.56
N VAL A 352 5.74 -8.58 -8.49
CA VAL A 352 4.58 -8.47 -9.39
C VAL A 352 3.85 -9.81 -9.44
N ASP A 353 2.53 -9.85 -9.20
CA ASP A 353 1.70 -11.05 -9.38
C ASP A 353 0.60 -10.83 -10.42
N PRO A 354 0.89 -11.12 -11.72
CA PRO A 354 -0.09 -10.93 -12.77
C PRO A 354 -1.32 -11.84 -12.64
N THR A 355 -1.21 -12.96 -11.91
CA THR A 355 -2.34 -13.88 -11.73
C THR A 355 -3.33 -13.33 -10.73
N TRP A 356 -2.83 -12.80 -9.62
CA TRP A 356 -3.68 -12.20 -8.60
C TRP A 356 -4.15 -10.79 -8.96
N ASN A 357 -3.51 -10.18 -9.97
CA ASN A 357 -4.00 -8.98 -10.65
C ASN A 357 -5.10 -9.25 -11.69
N ASP A 358 -5.35 -10.51 -12.07
CA ASP A 358 -6.43 -10.83 -13.00
C ASP A 358 -7.77 -10.94 -12.25
N PRO A 359 -8.75 -10.04 -12.50
CA PRO A 359 -10.06 -10.11 -11.85
C PRO A 359 -10.82 -11.40 -12.16
N THR A 360 -10.50 -12.10 -13.26
CA THR A 360 -11.10 -13.39 -13.63
C THR A 360 -10.59 -14.57 -12.82
N ALA A 361 -9.47 -14.42 -12.10
CA ALA A 361 -8.96 -15.42 -11.16
C ALA A 361 -9.81 -15.50 -9.86
N TRP A 362 -10.67 -14.51 -9.63
CA TRP A 362 -11.49 -14.38 -8.43
C TRP A 362 -12.98 -14.54 -8.77
N ALA A 363 -13.77 -14.99 -7.79
CA ALA A 363 -15.21 -15.07 -7.97
C ALA A 363 -15.85 -13.67 -7.83
N ASP A 364 -16.59 -13.25 -8.86
CA ASP A 364 -17.53 -12.13 -8.84
C ASP A 364 -16.92 -10.73 -8.54
N VAL A 365 -15.81 -10.36 -9.18
CA VAL A 365 -15.29 -8.97 -9.15
C VAL A 365 -16.10 -8.08 -10.12
N PRO A 366 -16.78 -7.02 -9.64
CA PRO A 366 -17.47 -6.06 -10.51
C PRO A 366 -16.52 -5.39 -11.51
N GLU A 367 -16.96 -5.15 -12.75
CA GLU A 367 -16.14 -4.47 -13.78
C GLU A 367 -15.61 -3.10 -13.32
N GLU A 368 -16.35 -2.42 -12.45
CA GLU A 368 -15.96 -1.14 -11.85
C GLU A 368 -14.72 -1.22 -10.94
N ASP A 369 -14.40 -2.40 -10.41
CA ASP A 369 -13.24 -2.63 -9.54
C ASP A 369 -12.04 -3.23 -10.31
N TRP A 370 -12.18 -3.48 -11.62
CA TRP A 370 -11.13 -4.15 -12.41
C TRP A 370 -9.84 -3.35 -12.45
N ASP A 371 -9.90 -2.02 -12.56
CA ASP A 371 -8.69 -1.19 -12.62
C ASP A 371 -7.86 -1.28 -11.33
N TRP A 372 -8.51 -1.37 -10.17
CA TRP A 372 -7.82 -1.64 -8.90
C TRP A 372 -7.28 -3.07 -8.84
N CYS A 373 -8.09 -4.06 -9.24
CA CYS A 373 -7.65 -5.46 -9.25
C CYS A 373 -6.41 -5.66 -10.11
N HIS A 374 -6.35 -5.04 -11.30
CA HIS A 374 -5.20 -5.13 -12.19
C HIS A 374 -3.88 -4.69 -11.57
N HIS A 375 -3.87 -3.93 -10.47
CA HIS A 375 -2.64 -3.33 -9.95
C HIS A 375 -2.38 -3.61 -8.48
N ARG A 376 -3.23 -4.41 -7.83
CA ARG A 376 -3.11 -4.72 -6.40
C ARG A 376 -1.74 -5.30 -6.01
N TYR A 377 -1.18 -6.14 -6.86
CA TYR A 377 0.14 -6.76 -6.71
C TYR A 377 1.11 -6.24 -7.75
N PHE A 378 1.00 -4.98 -8.17
CA PHE A 378 1.94 -4.36 -9.12
C PHE A 378 3.01 -3.57 -8.36
N ASN A 379 4.26 -4.03 -8.49
CA ASN A 379 5.44 -3.45 -7.86
C ASN A 379 5.38 -3.32 -6.33
N CYS A 380 4.86 -4.34 -5.65
CA CYS A 380 4.79 -4.40 -4.20
C CYS A 380 6.11 -4.92 -3.57
N THR A 381 6.21 -4.86 -2.25
CA THR A 381 7.36 -5.39 -1.50
C THR A 381 7.25 -6.89 -1.26
N SER A 382 8.37 -7.55 -1.01
CA SER A 382 8.39 -8.94 -0.53
C SER A 382 7.68 -9.10 0.82
N GLU A 383 7.66 -8.05 1.64
CA GLU A 383 6.86 -8.03 2.87
C GLU A 383 5.37 -8.13 2.57
N TYR A 384 4.85 -7.29 1.68
CA TYR A 384 3.47 -7.37 1.22
C TYR A 384 3.12 -8.75 0.65
N MET A 385 4.03 -9.34 -0.14
CA MET A 385 3.82 -10.70 -0.67
C MET A 385 3.71 -11.75 0.44
N ARG A 386 4.52 -11.68 1.50
CA ARG A 386 4.40 -12.61 2.64
C ARG A 386 3.07 -12.42 3.38
N GLU A 387 2.66 -11.18 3.60
CA GLU A 387 1.40 -10.81 4.25
C GLU A 387 0.18 -11.25 3.45
N SER A 388 0.28 -11.23 2.12
CA SER A 388 -0.74 -11.77 1.22
C SER A 388 -0.69 -13.28 1.03
N ASN A 389 0.07 -13.99 1.88
CA ASN A 389 0.15 -15.44 1.90
C ASN A 389 0.90 -16.04 0.70
N HIS A 390 1.95 -15.37 0.21
CA HIS A 390 2.96 -15.97 -0.66
C HIS A 390 4.13 -16.49 0.17
N GLN A 391 4.63 -17.67 -0.18
CA GLN A 391 5.83 -18.26 0.40
C GLN A 391 6.78 -18.73 -0.69
N TRP A 392 8.08 -18.53 -0.49
CA TRP A 392 9.11 -18.95 -1.43
C TRP A 392 10.41 -19.25 -0.71
N ASP A 393 11.42 -19.65 -1.46
CA ASP A 393 12.77 -19.80 -0.93
C ASP A 393 13.39 -18.44 -0.60
N TYR A 394 13.04 -17.90 0.57
CA TYR A 394 13.46 -16.57 1.06
C TYR A 394 14.97 -16.38 1.11
N ALA A 395 15.75 -17.46 1.13
CA ALA A 395 17.21 -17.39 1.18
C ALA A 395 17.85 -17.24 -0.20
N ASN A 396 17.15 -17.65 -1.26
CA ASN A 396 17.70 -17.77 -2.61
C ASN A 396 17.00 -16.87 -3.65
N VAL A 397 15.92 -16.19 -3.26
CA VAL A 397 15.24 -15.19 -4.07
C VAL A 397 15.59 -13.79 -3.54
N PRO A 398 15.82 -12.80 -4.41
CA PRO A 398 16.03 -11.41 -3.99
C PRO A 398 14.89 -10.88 -3.12
N GLU A 399 15.19 -9.89 -2.28
CA GLU A 399 14.19 -9.22 -1.46
C GLU A 399 13.81 -7.88 -2.10
N ALA A 400 12.51 -7.66 -2.31
CA ALA A 400 11.96 -6.38 -2.77
C ALA A 400 11.57 -5.53 -1.56
N THR A 401 12.33 -4.46 -1.30
CA THR A 401 12.04 -3.50 -0.22
C THR A 401 11.68 -2.11 -0.74
N ALA A 402 11.80 -1.89 -2.04
CA ALA A 402 11.54 -0.60 -2.66
C ALA A 402 10.04 -0.40 -2.90
N THR A 403 9.60 0.86 -2.82
CA THR A 403 8.18 1.26 -2.95
C THR A 403 7.94 2.34 -3.99
N ARG A 404 9.00 2.87 -4.62
CA ARG A 404 8.89 4.01 -5.54
C ARG A 404 7.93 3.73 -6.70
N PHE A 405 8.03 2.56 -7.30
CA PHE A 405 7.24 2.18 -8.47
C PHE A 405 5.98 1.37 -8.14
N PHE A 406 5.64 1.22 -6.86
CA PHE A 406 4.35 0.67 -6.45
C PHE A 406 3.22 1.57 -6.95
N TRP A 407 2.21 0.98 -7.56
CA TRP A 407 1.01 1.68 -8.02
C TRP A 407 -0.16 0.71 -8.04
N ASP A 408 -1.29 1.10 -7.44
CA ASP A 408 -2.47 0.25 -7.21
C ASP A 408 -3.64 0.59 -8.15
N GLY A 409 -3.38 1.33 -9.23
CA GLY A 409 -4.41 1.81 -10.14
C GLY A 409 -4.95 3.19 -9.78
N ASN A 410 -4.61 3.75 -8.61
CA ASN A 410 -5.13 5.03 -8.15
C ASN A 410 -4.09 6.15 -8.16
N GLY A 411 -4.53 7.37 -8.49
CA GLY A 411 -3.67 8.54 -8.46
C GLY A 411 -2.67 8.64 -9.63
N PRO A 412 -1.73 9.60 -9.56
CA PRO A 412 -0.73 9.79 -10.62
C PRO A 412 0.30 8.66 -10.62
N LEU A 413 0.76 8.28 -11.82
CA LEU A 413 1.84 7.31 -11.97
C LEU A 413 3.13 7.78 -11.27
N PRO A 414 3.90 6.86 -10.66
CA PRO A 414 5.25 7.12 -10.18
C PRO A 414 6.15 7.78 -11.24
N GLN A 415 7.02 8.69 -10.80
CA GLN A 415 8.04 9.34 -11.63
C GLN A 415 9.44 8.81 -11.34
#